data_AF-A0AAD9IR58-F1
#
_entry.id   AF-A0AAD9IR58-F1
#
_cell.length_a   1.000
_cell.length_b   1.000
_cell.length_c   1.000
_cell.angle_alpha   90.00
_cell.angle_beta   90.00
_cell.angle_gamma   90.00
#
_symmetry.space_group_name_H-M   'P 1'
#
loop_
_entity.id
_entity.type
_entity.pdbx_description
1 polymer ?
#
loop_
_entity_poly.entity_id
_entity_poly.type
_entity_poly.pdbx_seq_one_letter_code
_entity_poly.pdbx_strand_id
1 'polypeptide(L)'
;MHRYYDLTWNDQYTYPLFTRGGPYWQTAKIPFSKFYLAAKGRIQDKQEKMQLDRISYVGITLADAYNGPFNLEVDYIGLYYDSNHSQDFAYEMYQVPSYMIY
;
A
#
# COMPACT_ATOMS: atom_id res chain seq x y z
N MET A 1 5.43 32.00 10.87
CA MET A 1 5.13 30.76 10.11
C MET A 1 5.54 29.57 10.98
N HIS A 2 4.57 28.84 11.53
CA HIS A 2 4.84 27.66 12.34
C HIS A 2 5.11 26.50 11.38
N ARG A 3 6.36 26.03 11.30
CA ARG A 3 6.69 24.82 10.53
C ARG A 3 6.15 23.63 11.30
N TYR A 4 5.04 23.07 10.85
CA TYR A 4 4.55 21.79 11.35
C TYR A 4 5.57 20.73 10.92
N TYR A 5 6.30 20.17 11.87
CA TYR A 5 7.28 19.13 11.61
C TYR A 5 6.55 17.79 11.54
N ASP A 6 6.19 17.38 10.33
CA ASP A 6 5.56 16.09 10.08
C ASP A 6 6.64 15.04 9.77
N LEU A 7 6.96 14.22 10.77
CA LEU A 7 7.88 13.09 10.65
C LEU A 7 7.39 12.04 9.64
N THR A 8 6.07 11.90 9.51
CA THR A 8 5.40 10.84 8.74
C THR A 8 4.99 11.28 7.34
N TRP A 9 5.37 12.48 6.90
CA TRP A 9 4.98 13.05 5.60
C TRP A 9 5.27 12.14 4.40
N ASN A 10 6.31 11.31 4.48
CA ASN A 10 6.72 10.43 3.39
C ASN A 10 6.19 8.99 3.53
N ASP A 11 5.39 8.73 4.55
CA ASP A 11 4.87 7.40 4.85
C ASP A 11 3.69 7.11 3.91
N GLN A 12 3.80 6.00 3.20
CA GLN A 12 2.85 5.57 2.20
C GLN A 12 2.59 4.08 2.34
N TYR A 13 1.32 3.71 2.36
CA TYR A 13 0.91 2.33 2.27
C TYR A 13 0.85 1.94 0.79
N THR A 14 1.63 0.94 0.40
CA THR A 14 1.82 0.52 -1.00
C THR A 14 1.36 -0.91 -1.22
N TYR A 15 0.79 -1.18 -2.40
CA TYR A 15 0.48 -2.52 -2.87
C TYR A 15 0.87 -2.67 -4.36
N PRO A 16 1.72 -3.63 -4.73
CA PRO A 16 2.06 -3.90 -6.13
C PRO A 16 0.88 -4.58 -6.83
N LEU A 17 0.32 -3.88 -7.82
CA LEU A 17 -0.78 -4.39 -8.64
C LEU A 17 -0.24 -4.91 -9.97
N PHE A 18 -0.50 -6.19 -10.26
CA PHE A 18 -0.18 -6.80 -11.54
C PHE A 18 -1.42 -6.87 -12.41
N THR A 19 -1.42 -6.12 -13.51
CA THR A 19 -2.49 -6.17 -14.50
C THR A 19 -2.25 -7.28 -15.51
N ARG A 20 -3.32 -7.90 -16.03
CA ARG A 20 -3.20 -8.88 -17.12
C ARG A 20 -2.88 -8.26 -18.49
N GLY A 21 -2.86 -6.93 -18.57
CA GLY A 21 -2.79 -6.19 -19.82
C GLY A 21 -4.16 -6.08 -20.52
N GLY A 22 -4.20 -5.38 -21.64
CA GLY A 22 -5.39 -5.29 -22.51
C GLY A 22 -5.62 -6.57 -23.33
N PRO A 23 -6.74 -6.69 -24.06
CA PRO A 23 -7.71 -5.64 -24.38
C PRO A 23 -8.96 -5.61 -23.48
N TYR A 24 -9.06 -6.51 -22.51
CA TYR A 24 -10.29 -6.68 -21.73
C TYR A 24 -10.24 -5.94 -20.39
N TRP A 25 -11.40 -5.43 -19.96
CA TRP A 25 -11.58 -4.90 -18.62
C TRP A 25 -11.35 -5.97 -17.56
N GLN A 26 -10.73 -5.57 -16.45
CA GLN A 26 -10.47 -6.43 -15.31
C GLN A 26 -10.81 -5.71 -14.00
N THR A 27 -11.37 -6.47 -13.05
CA THR A 27 -11.66 -5.96 -11.70
C THR A 27 -10.59 -6.47 -10.74
N ALA A 28 -9.84 -5.55 -10.13
CA ALA A 28 -8.90 -5.87 -9.06
C ALA A 28 -9.57 -5.65 -7.69
N LYS A 29 -9.62 -6.70 -6.86
CA LYS A 29 -10.04 -6.60 -5.46
C LYS A 29 -8.81 -6.62 -4.57
N ILE A 30 -8.52 -5.49 -3.92
CA ILE A 30 -7.32 -5.30 -3.11
C ILE A 30 -7.74 -5.10 -1.65
N PRO A 31 -7.50 -6.07 -0.76
CA PRO A 31 -7.75 -5.90 0.67
C PRO A 31 -6.77 -4.90 1.28
N PHE A 32 -7.24 -4.00 2.15
CA PHE A 32 -6.38 -3.05 2.86
C PHE A 32 -5.29 -3.73 3.69
N SER A 33 -5.56 -4.93 4.20
CA SER A 33 -4.60 -5.73 4.97
C SER A 33 -3.35 -6.15 4.19
N LYS A 34 -3.38 -6.05 2.85
CA LYS A 34 -2.25 -6.38 1.97
C LYS A 34 -1.36 -5.20 1.64
N PHE A 35 -1.69 -3.99 2.07
CA PHE A 35 -0.78 -2.86 1.90
C PHE A 35 0.34 -2.92 2.94
N TYR A 36 1.56 -2.58 2.53
CA TYR A 36 2.71 -2.45 3.43
C TYR A 36 3.16 -1.00 3.53
N LEU A 37 3.75 -0.66 4.68
CA LEU A 37 4.30 0.65 4.94
C LEU A 37 5.66 0.81 4.24
N ALA A 38 5.78 1.88 3.46
CA ALA A 38 7.02 2.33 2.88
C ALA A 38 7.21 3.83 3.14
N ALA A 39 8.46 4.26 3.30
CA ALA A 39 8.82 5.66 3.42
C ALA A 39 9.96 5.96 2.45
N LYS A 40 9.82 7.03 1.65
CA LYS A 40 10.85 7.45 0.67
C LYS A 40 11.30 6.33 -0.27
N GLY A 41 10.35 5.49 -0.72
CA GLY A 41 10.63 4.35 -1.60
C GLY A 41 11.29 3.14 -0.94
N ARG A 42 11.43 3.13 0.41
CA ARG A 42 11.93 1.98 1.17
C ARG A 42 10.85 1.39 2.05
N ILE A 43 10.67 0.08 1.93
CA ILE A 43 9.84 -0.70 2.85
C ILE A 43 10.39 -0.50 4.27
N GLN A 44 9.52 -0.22 5.22
CA GLN A 44 9.91 -0.07 6.62
C GLN A 44 10.08 -1.44 7.28
N ASP A 45 11.10 -1.59 8.14
CA ASP A 45 11.32 -2.84 8.86
C ASP A 45 10.17 -3.13 9.85
N LYS A 46 9.73 -2.07 10.54
CA LYS A 46 8.54 -2.11 11.38
C LYS A 46 7.33 -1.84 10.51
N GLN A 47 6.61 -2.91 10.22
CA GLN A 47 5.35 -2.87 9.52
C GLN A 47 4.19 -2.65 10.49
N GLU A 48 3.13 -2.03 10.02
CA GLU A 48 1.90 -1.84 10.78
C GLU A 48 0.68 -1.86 9.86
N LYS A 49 -0.49 -2.13 10.43
CA LYS A 49 -1.74 -2.09 9.70
C LYS A 49 -2.07 -0.67 9.22
N MET A 50 -2.69 -0.57 8.06
CA MET A 50 -3.15 0.70 7.51
C MET A 50 -4.18 1.38 8.41
N GLN A 51 -4.00 2.67 8.68
CA GLN A 51 -4.94 3.49 9.43
C GLN A 51 -6.08 3.97 8.52
N LEU A 52 -7.16 3.19 8.46
CA LEU A 52 -8.29 3.43 7.53
C LEU A 52 -9.02 4.75 7.78
N ASP A 53 -8.94 5.31 8.98
CA ASP A 53 -9.52 6.59 9.38
C ASP A 53 -8.71 7.82 8.90
N ARG A 54 -7.51 7.61 8.36
CA ARG A 54 -6.55 8.70 8.05
C ARG A 54 -6.05 8.71 6.61
N ILE A 55 -6.81 8.10 5.70
CA ILE A 55 -6.47 8.08 4.27
C ILE A 55 -6.84 9.43 3.66
N SER A 56 -5.82 10.15 3.18
CA SER A 56 -6.02 11.45 2.53
C SER A 56 -6.04 11.37 1.00
N TYR A 57 -5.21 10.50 0.42
CA TYR A 57 -5.03 10.40 -1.03
C TYR A 57 -4.77 8.95 -1.46
N VAL A 58 -5.15 8.64 -2.70
CA VAL A 58 -4.80 7.39 -3.39
C VAL A 58 -4.00 7.75 -4.63
N GLY A 59 -2.86 7.09 -4.81
CA GLY A 59 -1.98 7.28 -5.97
C GLY A 59 -1.78 5.97 -6.72
N ILE A 60 -1.65 6.07 -8.04
CA ILE A 60 -1.24 4.95 -8.89
C ILE A 60 0.08 5.35 -9.52
N THR A 61 1.10 4.52 -9.34
CA THR A 61 2.44 4.73 -9.86
C THR A 61 2.81 3.58 -10.76
N LEU A 62 3.26 3.88 -11.98
CA LEU A 62 3.86 2.89 -12.86
C LEU A 62 5.20 2.46 -12.24
N ALA A 63 5.34 1.16 -11.97
CA ALA A 63 6.51 0.57 -11.35
C ALA A 63 7.10 -0.56 -12.22
N ASP A 64 6.99 -0.42 -13.54
CA ASP A 64 7.72 -1.25 -14.47
C ASP A 64 9.11 -0.64 -14.74
N ALA A 65 10.09 -1.48 -15.06
CA ALA A 65 11.44 -1.04 -15.41
C ALA A 65 11.59 -0.84 -16.93
N TYR A 66 10.47 -0.65 -17.64
CA TYR A 66 10.41 -0.64 -19.09
C TYR A 66 10.04 0.75 -19.60
N ASN A 67 10.75 1.20 -20.62
CA ASN A 67 10.42 2.45 -21.30
C ASN A 67 9.40 2.18 -22.40
N GLY A 68 8.40 3.05 -22.54
CA GLY A 68 7.43 2.97 -23.62
C GLY A 68 6.16 3.77 -23.33
N PRO A 69 5.26 3.89 -24.32
CA PRO A 69 3.94 4.45 -24.07
C PRO A 69 3.15 3.54 -23.13
N PHE A 70 2.53 4.12 -22.11
CA PHE A 70 1.63 3.45 -21.18
C PHE A 70 0.26 4.12 -21.24
N ASN A 71 -0.79 3.32 -21.23
CA ASN A 71 -2.16 3.79 -21.10
C ASN A 71 -2.85 3.00 -19.99
N LEU A 72 -3.47 3.71 -19.06
CA LEU A 72 -4.31 3.16 -18.00
C LEU A 72 -5.68 3.83 -18.07
N GLU A 73 -6.70 3.02 -18.29
CA GLU A 73 -8.08 3.43 -18.20
C GLU A 73 -8.68 2.86 -16.92
N VAL A 74 -9.41 3.70 -16.18
CA VAL A 74 -10.09 3.34 -14.94
C VAL A 74 -11.55 3.70 -15.09
N ASP A 75 -12.41 2.69 -15.01
CA ASP A 75 -13.87 2.89 -15.03
C ASP A 75 -14.36 3.40 -13.67
N TYR A 76 -14.04 2.69 -12.59
CA TYR A 76 -14.38 3.10 -11.24
C TYR A 76 -13.38 2.62 -10.18
N ILE A 77 -13.38 3.32 -9.05
CA ILE A 77 -12.72 2.91 -7.81
C ILE A 77 -13.81 2.92 -6.72
N GLY A 78 -13.99 1.81 -6.03
CA GLY A 78 -15.03 1.66 -5.01
C GLY A 78 -14.55 0.88 -3.80
N LEU A 79 -15.16 1.18 -2.65
CA LEU A 79 -15.00 0.40 -1.43
C LEU A 79 -16.00 -0.76 -1.44
N TYR A 80 -15.53 -1.92 -1.02
CA TYR A 80 -16.34 -3.13 -0.88
C TYR A 80 -16.13 -3.70 0.52
N TYR A 81 -17.23 -3.96 1.23
CA TYR A 81 -17.21 -4.64 2.52
C TYR A 81 -17.39 -6.14 2.32
N ASP A 82 -16.45 -6.94 2.84
CA ASP A 82 -16.50 -8.39 2.83
C ASP A 82 -16.58 -8.92 4.27
N SER A 83 -17.71 -9.51 4.66
CA SER A 83 -17.88 -10.07 6.00
C SER A 83 -17.04 -11.32 6.25
N ASN A 84 -16.57 -11.99 5.20
CA ASN A 84 -15.74 -13.19 5.32
C ASN A 84 -14.25 -12.85 5.45
N HIS A 85 -13.86 -11.58 5.25
CA HIS A 85 -12.47 -11.15 5.36
C HIS A 85 -12.18 -10.67 6.79
N SER A 86 -11.47 -11.48 7.57
CA SER A 86 -11.11 -11.19 8.97
C SER A 86 -9.64 -10.81 9.18
N GLN A 87 -8.84 -10.74 8.11
CA GLN A 87 -7.41 -10.46 8.21
C GLN A 87 -7.16 -8.95 8.32
N ASP A 88 -6.61 -8.52 9.46
CA ASP A 88 -6.25 -7.11 9.70
C ASP A 88 -4.93 -6.70 9.05
N PHE A 89 -3.94 -7.61 9.02
CA PHE A 89 -2.62 -7.34 8.42
C PHE A 89 -1.99 -8.63 7.89
N ALA A 90 -1.42 -8.58 6.69
CA ALA A 90 -0.93 -9.77 5.99
C ALA A 90 0.56 -10.08 6.20
N TYR A 91 1.36 -9.13 6.69
CA TYR A 91 2.81 -9.28 6.82
C TYR A 91 3.20 -9.69 8.25
N GLU A 92 4.10 -10.66 8.34
CA GLU A 92 4.64 -11.11 9.62
C GLU A 92 5.62 -10.06 10.18
N MET A 93 5.57 -9.85 11.50
CA MET A 93 6.54 -9.02 12.20
C MET A 93 7.50 -9.91 12.98
N TYR A 94 8.80 -9.74 12.76
CA TYR A 94 9.81 -10.39 13.57
C TYR A 94 9.76 -9.85 15.00
N GLN A 95 9.45 -10.72 15.96
CA GLN A 95 9.64 -10.41 17.37
C GLN A 95 11.10 -10.68 17.72
N VAL A 96 11.87 -9.61 17.95
CA VAL A 96 13.23 -9.75 18.46
C VAL A 96 13.14 -10.17 19.94
N PRO A 97 13.67 -11.34 20.32
CA PRO A 97 13.68 -11.76 21.72
C PRO A 97 14.47 -10.75 22.57
N SER A 98 14.00 -10.48 23.78
CA SER A 98 14.58 -9.47 24.68
C SER A 98 16.07 -9.65 24.96
N TYR A 99 16.59 -10.88 24.87
CA TYR A 99 18.00 -11.21 25.09
C TYR A 99 18.92 -10.97 23.87
N MET A 100 18.37 -10.62 22.71
CA MET A 100 19.15 -10.27 21.51
C MET A 100 19.34 -8.76 21.34
N ILE A 101 18.78 -7.96 22.24
CA ILE A 101 18.93 -6.51 22.28
C ILE A 101 20.06 -6.22 23.28
N TYR A 102 21.27 -5.99 22.77
CA TYR A 102 22.45 -5.63 23.56
C TYR A 102 22.49 -4.14 23.89
#